data_AF-X0Z726-F1
#
_entry.id   AF-X0Z726-F1
#
_cell.length_a   1.000
_cell.length_b   1.000
_cell.length_c   1.000
_cell.angle_alpha   90.00
_cell.angle_beta   90.00
_cell.angle_gamma   90.00
#
_symmetry.space_group_name_H-M   'P 1'
#
loop_
_entity.id
_entity.type
_entity.pdbx_description
1 polymer ?
#
loop_
_entity_poly.entity_id
_entity_poly.type
_entity_poly.pdbx_seq_one_letter_code
_entity_poly.pdbx_strand_id
1 'polypeptide(L)' 'MNSGSQSPNLGQAASQFLASLPPEERKISQQEVYRFARWYSLERPLASLTAPEVANYAER' A
#
# COMPACT_ATOMS: atom_id res chain seq x y z
N MET A 1 -18.20 -16.94 -9.69
CA MET A 1 -16.99 -16.67 -8.89
C MET A 1 -17.34 -15.51 -7.98
N ASN A 2 -17.32 -15.74 -6.67
CA ASN A 2 -17.83 -14.79 -5.68
C ASN A 2 -16.84 -13.62 -5.57
N SER A 3 -17.16 -12.49 -6.18
CA SER A 3 -16.42 -11.23 -6.02
C SER A 3 -16.72 -10.67 -4.63
N GLY A 4 -16.23 -11.35 -3.60
CA GLY A 4 -16.19 -10.78 -2.27
C GLY A 4 -15.29 -9.56 -2.33
N SER A 5 -15.85 -8.39 -2.03
CA SER A 5 -15.16 -7.12 -1.87
C SER A 5 -14.21 -7.18 -0.67
N GLN A 6 -13.25 -8.10 -0.68
CA GLN A 6 -12.19 -8.16 0.31
C GLN A 6 -11.20 -7.07 -0.06
N SER A 7 -11.21 -6.02 0.75
CA SER A 7 -10.23 -4.95 0.68
C SER A 7 -8.84 -5.56 0.64
N PRO A 8 -8.03 -5.29 -0.41
CA PRO A 8 -6.69 -5.85 -0.50
C PRO A 8 -5.89 -5.45 0.73
N ASN A 9 -5.02 -6.35 1.20
CA ASN A 9 -4.06 -5.99 2.23
C ASN A 9 -3.02 -4.99 1.67
N LEU A 10 -2.28 -4.33 2.55
CA LEU A 10 -1.30 -3.31 2.17
C LEU A 10 -0.23 -3.86 1.23
N GLY A 11 0.19 -5.12 1.37
CA GLY A 11 1.15 -5.74 0.46
C GLY A 11 0.60 -5.96 -0.95
N GLN A 12 -0.67 -6.39 -1.06
CA GLN A 12 -1.37 -6.53 -2.34
C GLN A 12 -1.60 -5.17 -2.99
N ALA A 13 -2.11 -4.19 -2.23
CA ALA A 13 -2.36 -2.84 -2.72
C ALA A 13 -1.07 -2.16 -3.18
N ALA A 14 0.03 -2.29 -2.43
CA ALA A 14 1.36 -1.81 -2.82
C ALA A 14 1.83 -2.43 -4.14
N SER A 15 1.71 -3.75 -4.28
CA SER A 15 2.13 -4.45 -5.49
C SER A 15 1.28 -4.06 -6.70
N GLN A 16 -0.03 -3.89 -6.51
CA GLN A 16 -0.96 -3.42 -7.56
C GLN A 16 -0.66 -1.97 -7.97
N PHE A 17 -0.42 -1.08 -7.01
CA PHE A 17 -0.04 0.31 -7.27
C PHE A 17 1.25 0.39 -8.08
N LEU A 18 2.31 -0.30 -7.63
CA LEU A 18 3.58 -0.34 -8.36
C LEU A 18 3.43 -0.97 -9.75
N ALA A 19 2.53 -1.96 -9.91
CA ALA A 19 2.23 -2.54 -11.22
C ALA A 19 1.52 -1.59 -12.19
N SER A 20 0.76 -0.64 -11.65
CA SER A 20 0.09 0.39 -12.45
C SER A 20 1.02 1.54 -12.84
N LEU A 21 2.19 1.68 -12.21
CA LEU A 21 3.12 2.77 -12.48
C LEU A 21 4.03 2.49 -13.70
N PRO A 22 4.43 3.55 -14.43
CA PRO A 22 5.51 3.46 -15.40
C PRO A 22 6.81 2.96 -14.74
N PRO A 23 7.69 2.25 -15.47
CA PRO A 23 8.89 1.64 -14.88
C PRO A 23 9.85 2.63 -14.22
N GLU A 24 9.88 3.89 -14.66
CA GLU A 24 10.70 4.95 -14.08
C GLU A 24 10.18 5.38 -12.70
N GLU A 25 8.89 5.72 -12.63
CA GLU A 25 8.20 6.08 -11.37
C GLU A 25 8.10 4.91 -10.40
N ARG A 26 7.96 3.70 -10.93
CA ARG A 26 7.92 2.47 -10.14
C ARG A 26 9.20 2.29 -9.36
N LYS A 27 10.37 2.51 -9.95
CA LYS A 27 11.65 2.38 -9.24
C LYS A 27 11.80 3.42 -8.14
N ILE A 28 11.36 4.66 -8.41
CA ILE A 28 11.40 5.76 -7.45
C ILE A 28 10.44 5.47 -6.27
N SER A 29 9.23 5.00 -6.58
CA SER A 29 8.17 4.80 -5.59
C SER A 29 8.27 3.45 -4.87
N GLN A 30 8.93 2.44 -5.45
CA GLN A 30 8.98 1.07 -4.92
C GLN A 30 9.50 1.02 -3.48
N GLN A 31 10.58 1.75 -3.20
CA GLN A 31 11.20 1.74 -1.87
C GLN A 31 10.24 2.31 -0.82
N GLU A 32 9.64 3.46 -1.09
CA GLU A 32 8.74 4.15 -0.16
C GLU A 32 7.43 3.37 0.04
N VAL A 33 6.84 2.88 -1.05
CA VAL A 33 5.58 2.11 -1.02
C VAL A 33 5.76 0.81 -0.23
N TYR A 34 6.87 0.08 -0.42
CA TYR A 34 7.13 -1.12 0.38
C TYR A 34 7.50 -0.80 1.84
N ARG A 35 8.20 0.32 2.09
CA ARG A 35 8.51 0.77 3.46
C ARG A 35 7.21 1.09 4.21
N PHE A 36 6.31 1.84 3.60
CA PHE A 36 4.99 2.15 4.13
C PHE A 36 4.18 0.89 4.43
N ALA A 37 4.09 -0.03 3.47
CA ALA A 37 3.33 -1.26 3.64
C ALA A 37 3.94 -2.18 4.71
N ARG A 38 5.27 -2.17 4.88
CA ARG A 38 5.97 -2.92 5.94
C ARG A 38 5.79 -2.28 7.31
N TRP A 39 5.73 -0.96 7.40
CA TRP A 39 5.53 -0.22 8.66
C TRP A 39 4.18 -0.55 9.30
N TYR A 40 3.12 -0.60 8.50
CA TYR A 40 1.76 -0.89 8.97
C TYR A 40 1.36 -2.37 8.95
N SER A 41 2.31 -3.26 8.63
CA SER A 41 2.12 -4.68 8.30
C SER A 41 1.47 -4.94 6.95
N LEU A 42 2.14 -5.75 6.13
CA LEU A 42 1.69 -6.11 4.78
C LEU A 42 0.33 -6.82 4.78
N GLU A 43 0.01 -7.56 5.85
CA GLU A 43 -1.23 -8.32 6.01
C GLU A 43 -2.41 -7.44 6.43
N ARG A 44 -2.14 -6.19 6.85
CA ARG A 44 -3.20 -5.28 7.30
C ARG A 44 -4.11 -4.94 6.11
N PRO A 45 -5.45 -4.97 6.28
CA PRO A 45 -6.37 -4.54 5.24
C PRO A 45 -6.21 -3.04 4.93
N LEU A 46 -6.12 -2.67 3.65
CA LEU A 46 -6.04 -1.26 3.24
C LEU A 46 -7.24 -0.45 3.73
N ALA A 47 -8.44 -1.03 3.70
CA ALA A 47 -9.66 -0.37 4.19
C ALA A 47 -9.67 -0.11 5.70
N SER A 48 -8.78 -0.76 6.46
CA SER A 48 -8.62 -0.51 7.90
C SER A 48 -7.63 0.62 8.18
N LEU A 49 -7.01 1.19 7.14
CA LEU A 49 -6.06 2.28 7.27
C LEU A 49 -6.79 3.61 7.22
N THR A 50 -6.54 4.48 8.20
CA THR A 50 -7.24 5.75 8.34
C THR A 50 -6.36 6.94 7.93
N ALA A 51 -6.97 8.04 7.49
CA ALA A 51 -6.25 9.28 7.15
C ALA A 51 -5.26 9.77 8.22
N PRO A 52 -5.58 9.78 9.53
CA PRO A 52 -4.61 10.17 10.55
C PRO A 52 -3.42 9.19 10.66
N GLU A 53 -3.61 7.89 10.40
CA GLU A 53 -2.49 6.94 10.37
C GLU A 53 -1.56 7.22 9.18
N VAL A 54 -2.12 7.54 8.02
CA VAL A 54 -1.28 7.98 6.87
C VAL A 54 -0.47 9.22 7.24
N ALA A 55 -1.09 10.20 7.90
CA ALA A 55 -0.41 11.42 8.36
C ALA A 55 0.74 11.09 9.35
N ASN A 56 0.51 10.18 10.30
CA ASN A 56 1.53 9.73 11.26
C ASN A 56 2.77 9.14 10.57
N TYR A 57 2.63 8.53 9.39
CA TYR A 57 3.78 8.05 8.63
C TYR A 57 4.56 9.18 7.98
N ALA A 58 3.86 10.20 7.46
CA ALA A 58 4.46 11.34 6.78
C ALA A 58 5.16 12.33 7.73
N GLU A 59 4.77 12.36 9.00
CA GLU A 59 5.40 13.20 10.04
C GLU A 59 6.77 12.67 10.53
N ARG A 60 7.29 11.58 9.95
CA ARG A 60 8.46 10.86 10.47
C ARG A 60 9.60 10.66 9.47
#